data_AF-A9U0M1-F1
#
_entry.id   AF-A9U0M1-F1
#
_cell.length_a   1.000
_cell.length_b   1.000
_cell.length_c   1.000
_cell.angle_alpha   90.00
_cell.angle_beta   90.00
_cell.angle_gamma   90.00
#
_symmetry.space_group_name_H-M   'P 1'
#
loop_
_entity.id
_entity.type
_entity.pdbx_description
1 polymer ?
#
loop_
_entity_poly.entity_id
_entity_poly.type
_entity_poly.pdbx_seq_one_letter_code
_entity_poly.pdbx_strand_id
1 'polypeptide(L)'
;MSKGVSKVGRAIDWDYLNKVVVSADGKRHLQALRRAYDDVAITIVDKFSMKPPCINWDLYKEKLGPRIVDVFEKSINSLDKEVPNYECDYTSDYQVTHRKLLIKACEMEAQSKKKIITIDEELARIRDEKEGLATVTVDEYLLNYPALQKKIDDEIRNHSWG
;
A
#
# COMPACT_ATOMS: atom_id res chain seq x y z
N MET A 1 -2.15 38.40 3.55
CA MET A 1 -3.08 37.43 2.94
C MET A 1 -2.27 36.36 2.23
N SER A 2 -1.87 35.32 2.98
CA SER A 2 -1.12 34.20 2.42
C SER A 2 -2.11 33.25 1.76
N LYS A 3 -1.96 33.03 0.46
CA LYS A 3 -2.69 32.02 -0.31
C LYS A 3 -2.37 30.67 0.31
N GLY A 4 -3.27 30.19 1.17
CA GLY A 4 -3.27 28.81 1.66
C GLY A 4 -3.20 27.88 0.45
N VAL A 5 -2.18 27.05 0.44
CA VAL A 5 -1.86 26.10 -0.63
C VAL A 5 -3.00 25.07 -0.70
N SER A 6 -4.04 25.37 -1.47
CA SER A 6 -5.01 24.40 -1.95
C SER A 6 -4.40 23.60 -3.11
N LYS A 7 -3.34 22.84 -2.83
CA LYS A 7 -2.98 21.73 -3.70
C LYS A 7 -3.83 20.54 -3.29
N VAL A 8 -5.00 20.44 -3.92
CA VAL A 8 -5.81 19.23 -4.02
C VAL A 8 -4.87 18.09 -4.41
N GLY A 9 -4.42 17.31 -3.43
CA GLY A 9 -3.85 16.00 -3.68
C GLY A 9 -4.90 15.20 -4.45
N ARG A 10 -4.51 14.53 -5.54
CA ARG A 10 -5.40 13.58 -6.23
C ARG A 10 -6.09 12.74 -5.16
N ALA A 11 -7.43 12.80 -5.08
CA ALA A 11 -8.18 11.84 -4.29
C ALA A 11 -7.68 10.45 -4.69
N ILE A 12 -7.27 9.65 -3.71
CA ILE A 12 -6.79 8.30 -3.97
C ILE A 12 -7.94 7.55 -4.65
N ASP A 13 -7.70 7.07 -5.88
CA ASP A 13 -8.69 6.27 -6.61
C ASP A 13 -8.69 4.85 -6.04
N TRP A 14 -9.47 4.68 -4.96
CA TRP A 14 -9.62 3.40 -4.27
C TRP A 14 -10.28 2.33 -5.15
N ASP A 15 -11.13 2.73 -6.09
CA ASP A 15 -11.82 1.81 -6.99
C ASP A 15 -10.85 1.23 -8.03
N TYR A 16 -9.94 2.05 -8.55
CA TYR A 16 -8.84 1.59 -9.39
C TYR A 16 -7.91 0.63 -8.65
N LEU A 17 -7.48 0.99 -7.43
CA LEU A 17 -6.61 0.13 -6.63
C LEU A 17 -7.25 -1.23 -6.32
N ASN A 18 -8.56 -1.26 -6.06
CA ASN A 18 -9.30 -2.50 -5.83
C ASN A 18 -9.41 -3.40 -7.08
N LYS A 19 -9.31 -2.82 -8.29
CA LYS A 19 -9.25 -3.58 -9.56
C LYS A 19 -7.86 -4.18 -9.79
N VAL A 20 -6.80 -3.44 -9.46
CA VAL A 20 -5.40 -3.88 -9.70
C VAL A 20 -4.98 -4.97 -8.71
N VAL A 21 -5.47 -4.92 -7.47
CA VAL A 21 -5.13 -5.93 -6.46
C VAL A 21 -6.01 -7.17 -6.64
N VAL A 22 -5.42 -8.24 -7.17
CA VAL A 22 -6.15 -9.48 -7.50
C VAL A 22 -6.22 -10.45 -6.32
N SER A 23 -5.25 -10.41 -5.39
CA SER A 23 -5.20 -11.34 -4.26
C SER A 23 -6.26 -11.02 -3.19
N ALA A 24 -6.88 -12.06 -2.62
CA ALA A 24 -7.89 -11.91 -1.57
C ALA A 24 -7.34 -11.20 -0.32
N ASP A 25 -6.12 -11.56 0.08
CA ASP A 25 -5.45 -10.90 1.21
C ASP A 25 -5.05 -9.46 0.88
N GLY A 26 -4.61 -9.19 -0.36
CA GLY A 26 -4.34 -7.83 -0.82
C GLY A 26 -5.57 -6.93 -0.75
N LYS A 27 -6.74 -7.43 -1.17
CA LYS A 27 -8.01 -6.71 -1.05
C LYS A 27 -8.38 -6.43 0.40
N ARG A 28 -8.16 -7.39 1.30
CA ARG A 28 -8.39 -7.20 2.75
C ARG A 28 -7.49 -6.10 3.33
N HIS A 29 -6.19 -6.15 3.02
CA HIS A 29 -5.24 -5.13 3.47
C HIS A 29 -5.55 -3.74 2.89
N LEU A 30 -5.98 -3.66 1.63
CA LEU A 30 -6.39 -2.41 1.00
C LEU A 30 -7.62 -1.80 1.69
N GLN A 31 -8.63 -2.61 2.01
CA GLN A 31 -9.82 -2.13 2.72
C GLN A 31 -9.49 -1.67 4.14
N ALA A 32 -8.59 -2.37 4.83
CA ALA A 32 -8.08 -1.92 6.13
C ALA A 32 -7.33 -0.58 6.02
N LEU A 33 -6.49 -0.41 5.00
CA LEU A 33 -5.77 0.84 4.74
C LEU A 33 -6.72 2.00 4.43
N ARG A 34 -7.75 1.77 3.60
CA ARG A 34 -8.76 2.77 3.28
C ARG A 34 -9.47 3.28 4.54
N ARG A 35 -9.91 2.37 5.41
CA ARG A 35 -10.54 2.73 6.69
C ARG A 35 -9.61 3.57 7.56
N ALA A 36 -8.38 3.11 7.75
CA ALA A 36 -7.39 3.85 8.55
C ALA A 36 -7.12 5.26 7.97
N TYR A 37 -7.08 5.39 6.63
CA TYR A 37 -6.92 6.68 5.97
C TYR A 37 -8.13 7.59 6.18
N ASP A 38 -9.34 7.07 5.97
CA ASP A 38 -10.58 7.83 6.13
C ASP A 38 -10.75 8.28 7.60
N ASP A 39 -10.44 7.42 8.57
CA ASP A 39 -10.47 7.75 10.01
C ASP A 39 -9.50 8.89 10.35
N VAL A 40 -8.27 8.84 9.82
CA VAL A 40 -7.27 9.90 10.02
C VAL A 40 -7.70 11.20 9.32
N ALA A 41 -8.21 11.11 8.09
CA ALA A 41 -8.69 12.27 7.35
C ALA A 41 -9.86 12.96 8.07
N ILE A 42 -10.85 12.19 8.52
CA ILE A 42 -12.01 12.72 9.26
C ILE A 42 -11.56 13.34 10.58
N THR A 43 -10.70 12.67 11.35
CA THR A 43 -10.23 13.23 12.63
C THR A 43 -9.46 14.54 12.46
N ILE A 44 -8.62 14.66 11.45
CA ILE A 44 -7.90 15.91 11.14
C ILE A 44 -8.88 17.03 10.79
N VAL A 45 -9.84 16.75 9.90
CA VAL A 45 -10.83 17.74 9.45
C VAL A 45 -11.73 18.16 10.59
N ASP A 46 -12.28 17.23 11.36
CA ASP A 46 -13.29 17.50 12.37
C ASP A 46 -12.70 18.09 13.65
N LYS A 47 -11.60 17.50 14.17
CA LYS A 47 -11.08 17.84 15.51
C LYS A 47 -9.96 18.87 15.49
N PHE A 48 -9.15 18.91 14.44
CA PHE A 48 -7.90 19.68 14.44
C PHE A 48 -7.90 20.84 13.44
N SER A 49 -8.76 20.82 12.42
CA SER A 49 -8.87 21.93 11.45
C SER A 49 -9.79 23.06 11.91
N MET A 50 -10.66 22.80 12.90
CA MET A 50 -11.49 23.83 13.52
C MET A 50 -10.65 24.68 14.46
N LYS A 51 -10.24 25.88 14.01
CA LYS A 51 -9.66 26.88 14.91
C LYS A 51 -10.71 27.23 15.96
N PRO A 52 -10.38 27.18 17.28
CA PRO A 52 -11.34 27.54 18.32
C PRO A 52 -11.92 28.93 18.04
N PRO A 53 -13.24 29.12 18.22
CA PRO A 53 -13.83 30.45 18.07
C PRO A 53 -13.16 31.42 19.05
N CYS A 54 -12.84 32.62 18.58
CA CYS A 54 -12.20 33.64 19.41
C CYS A 54 -13.13 33.98 20.60
N ILE A 55 -12.61 33.89 21.82
CA ILE A 55 -13.35 34.20 23.03
C ILE A 55 -13.61 35.72 23.05
N ASN A 56 -14.88 36.12 23.18
CA ASN A 56 -15.27 37.52 23.30
C ASN A 56 -15.17 37.96 24.78
N TRP A 57 -14.00 38.41 25.18
CA TRP A 57 -13.69 38.78 26.56
C TRP A 57 -14.51 39.99 27.07
N ASP A 58 -14.84 40.94 26.19
CA ASP A 58 -15.55 42.17 26.56
C ASP A 58 -16.99 41.86 27.04
N LEU A 59 -17.68 40.96 26.34
CA LEU A 59 -19.04 40.53 26.71
C LEU A 59 -19.08 39.81 28.07
N TYR A 60 -18.02 39.07 28.41
CA TYR A 60 -17.93 38.41 29.72
C TYR A 60 -17.55 39.38 30.84
N LYS A 61 -16.70 40.38 30.55
CA LYS A 61 -16.33 41.45 31.52
C LYS A 61 -17.56 42.26 31.94
N GLU A 62 -18.50 42.48 31.03
CA GLU A 62 -19.76 43.18 31.29
C GLU A 62 -20.72 42.38 32.20
N LYS A 63 -20.80 41.05 32.05
CA LYS A 63 -21.78 40.21 32.78
C LYS A 63 -21.29 39.65 34.12
N LEU A 64 -20.02 39.28 34.23
CA LEU A 64 -19.45 38.62 35.42
C LEU A 64 -18.51 39.53 36.24
N GLY A 65 -18.20 40.71 35.71
CA GLY A 65 -17.25 41.66 36.30
C GLY A 65 -15.80 41.40 35.86
N PRO A 66 -14.99 42.47 35.71
CA PRO A 66 -13.67 42.41 35.08
C PRO A 66 -12.67 41.54 35.83
N ARG A 67 -12.75 41.49 37.16
CA ARG A 67 -11.76 40.82 38.02
C ARG A 67 -11.70 39.31 37.81
N ILE A 68 -12.85 38.66 37.57
CA ILE A 68 -12.92 37.21 37.34
C ILE A 68 -12.44 36.89 35.92
N VAL A 69 -12.89 37.68 34.94
CA VAL A 69 -12.59 37.46 33.53
C VAL A 69 -11.11 37.71 33.22
N ASP A 70 -10.47 38.70 33.84
CA ASP A 70 -9.04 38.96 33.69
C ASP A 70 -8.17 37.81 34.23
N VAL A 71 -8.64 37.08 35.25
CA VAL A 71 -7.93 35.88 35.77
C VAL A 71 -8.02 34.73 34.77
N PHE A 72 -9.18 34.53 34.16
CA PHE A 72 -9.38 33.51 33.11
C PHE A 72 -8.65 33.85 31.80
N GLU A 73 -8.63 35.13 31.41
CA GLU A 73 -7.88 35.58 30.24
C GLU A 73 -6.37 35.32 30.41
N LYS A 74 -5.84 35.62 31.61
CA LYS A 74 -4.44 35.33 31.94
C LYS A 74 -4.15 33.83 31.97
N SER A 75 -5.04 33.00 32.53
CA SER A 75 -4.80 31.56 32.59
C SER A 75 -4.82 30.90 31.22
N ILE A 76 -5.73 31.29 30.31
CA ILE A 76 -5.76 30.78 28.93
C ILE A 76 -4.50 31.22 28.17
N ASN A 77 -4.11 32.50 28.27
CA ASN A 77 -2.90 33.01 27.61
C ASN A 77 -1.60 32.39 28.15
N SER A 78 -1.57 31.96 29.42
CA SER A 78 -0.45 31.19 29.97
C SER A 78 -0.45 29.76 29.45
N LEU A 79 -1.62 29.12 29.34
CA LEU A 79 -1.75 27.76 28.81
C LEU A 79 -1.24 27.68 27.36
N ASP A 80 -1.60 28.65 26.52
CA ASP A 80 -1.14 28.73 25.13
C ASP A 80 0.39 28.82 24.99
N LYS A 81 1.10 29.31 26.01
CA LYS A 81 2.57 29.37 26.04
C LYS A 81 3.21 28.10 26.57
N GLU A 82 2.48 27.36 27.41
CA GLU A 82 2.95 26.15 28.08
C GLU A 82 2.67 24.87 27.27
N VAL A 83 1.76 24.90 26.28
CA VAL A 83 1.54 23.77 25.36
C VAL A 83 2.82 23.53 24.55
N PRO A 84 3.55 22.42 24.81
CA PRO A 84 4.77 22.13 24.06
C PRO A 84 4.41 21.85 22.61
N ASN A 85 5.12 22.49 21.68
CA ASN A 85 4.99 22.13 20.28
C ASN A 85 5.47 20.69 20.11
N TYR A 86 4.67 19.86 19.44
CA TYR A 86 5.03 18.47 19.24
C TYR A 86 6.18 18.37 18.24
N GLU A 87 7.35 17.93 18.70
CA GLU A 87 8.47 17.59 17.83
C GLU A 87 8.23 16.19 17.24
N CYS A 88 8.09 16.13 15.92
CA CYS A 88 7.73 14.89 15.24
C CYS A 88 8.98 14.05 14.94
N ASP A 89 9.33 13.15 15.85
CA ASP A 89 10.46 12.22 15.68
C ASP A 89 10.19 11.15 14.60
N TYR A 90 8.93 10.79 14.38
CA TYR A 90 8.56 9.63 13.57
C TYR A 90 8.65 9.86 12.06
N THR A 91 8.64 11.11 11.59
CA THR A 91 8.59 11.41 10.14
C THR A 91 9.82 10.85 9.42
N SER A 92 11.00 10.88 10.05
CA SER A 92 12.23 10.32 9.48
C SER A 92 12.13 8.80 9.31
N ASP A 93 11.65 8.10 10.33
CA ASP A 93 11.51 6.64 10.33
C ASP A 93 10.50 6.15 9.29
N TYR A 94 9.38 6.86 9.14
CA TYR A 94 8.40 6.56 8.10
C TYR A 94 8.95 6.76 6.68
N GLN A 95 9.81 7.77 6.46
CA GLN A 95 10.45 7.96 5.16
C GLN A 95 11.43 6.84 4.83
N VAL A 96 12.17 6.33 5.82
CA VAL A 96 13.11 5.22 5.62
C VAL A 96 12.36 3.92 5.31
N THR A 97 11.32 3.62 6.08
CA THR A 97 10.48 2.42 5.85
C THR A 97 9.75 2.49 4.51
N HIS A 98 9.21 3.66 4.14
CA HIS A 98 8.59 3.88 2.84
C HIS A 98 9.57 3.65 1.69
N ARG A 99 10.81 4.19 1.79
CA ARG A 99 11.86 3.94 0.80
C ARG A 99 12.19 2.45 0.64
N LYS A 100 12.28 1.70 1.74
CA LYS A 100 12.50 0.24 1.70
C LYS A 100 11.37 -0.48 0.97
N LEU A 101 10.11 -0.08 1.20
CA LEU A 101 8.96 -0.65 0.51
C LEU A 101 8.97 -0.35 -1.00
N LEU A 102 9.37 0.86 -1.41
CA LEU A 102 9.50 1.22 -2.82
C LEU A 102 10.56 0.39 -3.54
N ILE A 103 11.71 0.15 -2.90
CA ILE A 103 12.77 -0.68 -3.48
C ILE A 103 12.25 -2.11 -3.69
N LYS A 104 11.62 -2.71 -2.68
CA LYS A 104 11.02 -4.04 -2.79
C LYS A 104 9.96 -4.13 -3.89
N ALA A 105 9.12 -3.11 -4.02
CA ALA A 105 8.12 -3.05 -5.08
C ALA A 105 8.77 -3.04 -6.47
N CYS A 106 9.84 -2.27 -6.66
CA CYS A 106 10.62 -2.22 -7.90
C CYS A 106 11.26 -3.58 -8.23
N GLU A 107 11.84 -4.25 -7.23
CA GLU A 107 12.42 -5.60 -7.38
C GLU A 107 11.35 -6.62 -7.81
N MET A 108 10.18 -6.60 -7.16
CA MET A 108 9.06 -7.48 -7.50
C MET A 108 8.52 -7.22 -8.90
N GLU A 109 8.45 -5.95 -9.33
CA GLU A 109 8.05 -5.58 -10.69
C GLU A 109 9.06 -6.13 -11.71
N ALA A 110 10.36 -5.97 -11.48
CA ALA A 110 11.41 -6.48 -12.35
C ALA A 110 11.36 -8.02 -12.46
N GLN A 111 11.15 -8.73 -11.35
CA GLN A 111 10.96 -10.18 -11.35
C GLN A 111 9.70 -10.58 -12.11
N SER A 112 8.59 -9.85 -11.94
CA SER A 112 7.33 -10.13 -12.64
C SER A 112 7.49 -9.97 -14.15
N LYS A 113 8.16 -8.91 -14.62
CA LYS A 113 8.45 -8.72 -16.05
C LYS A 113 9.27 -9.86 -16.65
N LYS A 114 10.31 -10.32 -15.93
CA LYS A 114 11.11 -11.48 -16.36
C LYS A 114 10.26 -12.75 -16.46
N LYS A 115 9.42 -13.01 -15.45
CA LYS A 115 8.52 -14.18 -15.45
C LYS A 115 7.52 -14.14 -16.61
N ILE A 116 6.97 -12.97 -16.95
CA ILE A 116 6.06 -12.83 -18.09
C ILE A 116 6.77 -13.24 -19.39
N ILE A 117 8.00 -12.75 -19.62
CA ILE A 117 8.78 -13.11 -20.81
C ILE A 117 9.01 -14.62 -20.86
N THR A 118 9.45 -15.23 -19.76
CA THR A 118 9.67 -16.69 -19.69
C THR A 118 8.38 -17.47 -19.94
N ILE A 119 7.25 -17.03 -19.39
CA ILE A 119 5.95 -17.68 -19.61
C ILE A 119 5.51 -17.55 -21.07
N ASP A 120 5.72 -16.41 -21.71
CA ASP A 120 5.38 -16.21 -23.13
C ASP A 120 6.24 -17.11 -24.04
N GLU A 121 7.54 -17.27 -23.72
CA GLU A 121 8.43 -18.23 -24.40
C GLU A 121 7.97 -19.68 -24.18
N GLU A 122 7.60 -20.06 -22.95
CA GLU A 122 7.05 -21.38 -22.63
C GLU A 122 5.72 -21.64 -23.35
N LEU A 123 4.84 -20.64 -23.44
CA LEU A 123 3.58 -20.75 -24.17
C LEU A 123 3.79 -20.92 -25.68
N ALA A 124 4.77 -20.22 -26.26
CA ALA A 124 5.15 -20.42 -27.66
C ALA A 124 5.67 -21.85 -27.88
N ARG A 125 6.59 -22.31 -27.02
CA ARG A 125 7.11 -23.69 -27.09
C ARG A 125 6.00 -24.74 -26.99
N ILE A 126 5.07 -24.58 -26.04
CA ILE A 126 3.94 -25.51 -25.86
C ILE A 126 3.00 -25.50 -27.08
N ARG A 127 2.80 -24.34 -27.73
CA ARG A 127 2.01 -24.28 -28.97
C ARG A 127 2.68 -25.04 -30.10
N ASP A 128 3.98 -24.84 -30.29
CA ASP A 128 4.77 -25.54 -31.31
C ASP A 128 4.81 -27.06 -31.04
N GLU A 129 5.03 -27.46 -29.79
CA GLU A 129 4.96 -28.86 -29.35
C GLU A 129 3.57 -29.46 -29.60
N LYS A 130 2.49 -28.70 -29.34
CA LYS A 130 1.10 -29.13 -29.59
C LYS A 130 0.81 -29.33 -31.08
N GLU A 131 1.35 -28.48 -31.94
CA GLU A 131 1.21 -28.62 -33.39
C GLU A 131 2.06 -29.79 -33.91
N GLY A 132 3.28 -29.96 -33.38
CA GLY A 132 4.18 -31.06 -33.70
C GLY A 132 3.79 -32.41 -33.10
N LEU A 133 2.94 -32.46 -32.06
CA LEU A 133 2.48 -33.68 -31.39
C LEU A 133 1.79 -34.66 -32.35
N ALA A 134 1.20 -34.19 -33.45
CA ALA A 134 0.61 -35.03 -34.47
C ALA A 134 1.66 -35.74 -35.36
N THR A 135 2.90 -35.24 -35.40
CA THR A 135 3.95 -35.69 -36.32
C THR A 135 5.23 -36.19 -35.64
N VAL A 136 5.46 -35.81 -34.38
CA VAL A 136 6.65 -36.20 -33.61
C VAL A 136 6.56 -37.68 -33.21
N THR A 137 7.64 -38.42 -33.46
CA THR A 137 7.74 -39.82 -33.04
C THR A 137 8.12 -39.95 -31.57
N VAL A 138 7.76 -41.09 -30.95
CA VAL A 138 8.04 -41.36 -29.53
C VAL A 138 9.55 -41.30 -29.25
N ASP A 139 10.38 -41.76 -30.18
CA ASP A 139 11.84 -41.75 -30.03
C ASP A 139 12.43 -40.34 -30.06
N GLU A 140 11.94 -39.47 -30.96
CA GLU A 140 12.34 -38.04 -31.01
C GLU A 140 11.92 -37.28 -29.74
N TYR A 141 10.76 -37.61 -29.18
CA TYR A 141 10.29 -37.03 -27.93
C TYR A 141 11.17 -37.49 -26.75
N LEU A 142 11.50 -38.77 -26.64
CA LEU A 142 12.36 -39.31 -25.57
C LEU A 142 13.79 -38.76 -25.63
N LEU A 143 14.33 -38.51 -26.83
CA LEU A 143 15.62 -37.83 -27.03
C LEU A 143 15.63 -36.40 -26.45
N ASN A 144 14.52 -35.67 -26.60
CA ASN A 144 14.38 -34.30 -26.08
C ASN A 144 14.13 -34.27 -24.56
N TYR A 145 13.65 -35.36 -23.96
CA TYR A 145 13.40 -35.48 -22.52
C TYR A 145 14.13 -36.69 -21.89
N PRO A 146 15.48 -36.63 -21.73
CA PRO A 146 16.27 -37.75 -21.22
C PRO A 146 15.93 -38.13 -19.76
N ALA A 147 15.41 -37.18 -18.99
CA ALA A 147 14.92 -37.45 -17.64
C ALA A 147 13.65 -38.33 -17.63
N LEU A 148 12.81 -38.23 -18.67
CA LEU A 148 11.65 -39.08 -18.85
C LEU A 148 12.07 -40.49 -19.26
N GLN A 149 13.02 -40.58 -20.20
CA GLN A 149 13.61 -41.86 -20.62
C GLN A 149 14.22 -42.62 -19.44
N LYS A 150 15.00 -41.93 -18.60
CA LYS A 150 15.59 -42.55 -17.41
C LYS A 150 14.53 -43.06 -16.43
N LYS A 151 13.42 -42.33 -16.25
CA LYS A 151 12.31 -42.79 -15.41
C LYS A 151 11.65 -44.04 -15.97
N ILE A 152 11.40 -44.07 -17.27
CA ILE A 152 10.85 -45.24 -17.97
C ILE A 152 11.79 -46.44 -17.80
N ASP A 153 13.10 -46.25 -17.98
CA ASP A 153 14.10 -47.31 -17.80
C ASP A 153 14.15 -47.82 -16.35
N ASP A 154 14.02 -46.92 -15.37
CA ASP A 154 14.00 -47.27 -13.95
C ASP A 154 12.68 -47.98 -13.56
N GLU A 155 11.54 -47.60 -14.13
CA GLU A 155 10.24 -48.29 -13.95
C GLU A 155 10.24 -49.69 -14.56
N ILE A 156 10.81 -49.85 -15.76
CA ILE A 156 11.03 -51.16 -16.41
C ILE A 156 11.95 -52.04 -15.54
N ARG A 157 13.06 -51.48 -15.04
CA ARG A 157 13.99 -52.21 -14.15
C ARG A 157 13.30 -52.68 -12.88
N ASN A 158 12.42 -51.87 -12.32
CA ASN A 158 11.72 -52.14 -11.06
C ASN A 158 10.39 -52.91 -11.24
N HIS A 159 10.02 -53.28 -12.47
CA HIS A 159 8.77 -53.99 -12.81
C HIS A 159 7.49 -53.25 -12.38
N SER A 160 7.55 -51.92 -12.30
CA SER A 160 6.41 -51.08 -11.94
C SER A 160 5.65 -50.67 -13.21
N TRP A 161 4.61 -51.44 -13.57
CA TRP A 161 3.84 -51.25 -14.80
C TRP A 161 2.49 -50.55 -14.60
N GLY A 162 2.32 -49.77 -13.52
CA GLY A 162 1.07 -49.10 -13.14
C GLY A 162 1.26 -47.65 -12.77
#